data_AF-A0A498IAC4-F1
#
_entry.id   AF-A0A498IAC4-F1
#
_cell.length_a   1.000
_cell.length_b   1.000
_cell.length_c   1.000
_cell.angle_alpha   90.00
_cell.angle_beta   90.00
_cell.angle_gamma   90.00
#
_symmetry.space_group_name_H-M   'P 1'
#
loop_
_entity.id
_entity.type
_entity.pdbx_description
1 polymer ?
#
loop_
_entity_poly.entity_id
_entity_poly.type
_entity_poly.pdbx_seq_one_letter_code
_entity_poly.pdbx_strand_id
1 'polypeptide(L)'
;MKSVWDWLGDIKRASKPKNLNYSKEKVPLPFSNELFDEPLSGNTRALKIQSHEGLTDLYDHLDGFIYAIEGRGNNDAIKCRQFLTTLRGSAQAWFKQIAAGSITSF
;
A
#
# COMPACT_ATOMS: atom_id res chain seq x y z
N MET A 1 9.95 -10.83 10.72
CA MET A 1 9.34 -9.95 9.71
C MET A 1 7.85 -9.99 9.91
N LYS A 2 7.16 -8.85 9.85
CA LYS A 2 5.69 -8.80 9.88
C LYS A 2 5.20 -8.57 8.47
N SER A 3 4.26 -9.40 8.02
CA SER A 3 3.64 -9.26 6.71
C SER A 3 2.52 -8.21 6.75
N VAL A 4 2.06 -7.75 5.59
CA VAL A 4 0.86 -6.91 5.46
C VAL A 4 -0.34 -7.55 6.18
N TRP A 5 -0.39 -8.88 6.21
CA TRP A 5 -1.41 -9.67 6.90
C TRP A 5 -1.48 -9.42 8.42
N ASP A 6 -0.35 -9.13 9.07
CA ASP A 6 -0.29 -8.92 10.52
C ASP A 6 -0.95 -7.60 10.95
N TRP A 7 -1.06 -6.63 10.03
CA TRP A 7 -1.60 -5.30 10.30
C TRP A 7 -3.12 -5.21 10.14
N LEU A 8 -3.74 -6.15 9.42
CA LEU A 8 -5.17 -6.16 9.17
C LEU A 8 -6.00 -6.38 10.45
N GLY A 9 -5.44 -7.09 11.44
CA GLY A 9 -6.08 -7.32 12.74
C GLY A 9 -6.25 -6.06 13.60
N ASP A 10 -5.38 -5.06 13.44
CA ASP A 10 -5.41 -3.81 14.21
C ASP A 10 -6.41 -2.77 13.65
N ILE A 11 -6.92 -3.00 12.43
CA ILE A 11 -7.84 -2.11 11.71
C ILE A 11 -9.16 -1.90 12.48
N LYS A 12 -9.65 -2.94 13.16
CA LYS A 12 -10.94 -2.86 13.90
C LYS A 12 -10.87 -1.93 15.12
N ARG A 13 -9.68 -1.46 15.53
CA ARG A 13 -9.47 -0.70 16.78
C ARG A 13 -9.05 0.75 16.58
N ALA A 14 -8.63 1.16 15.37
CA ALA A 14 -8.08 2.49 15.15
C ALA A 14 -9.17 3.54 14.84
N SER A 15 -9.30 4.54 15.72
CA SER A 15 -10.12 5.74 15.52
C SER A 15 -9.30 6.90 14.91
N LYS A 16 -9.98 7.87 14.28
CA LYS A 16 -9.47 8.97 13.43
C LYS A 16 -8.22 9.72 13.97
N PRO A 17 -7.19 9.98 13.14
CA PRO A 17 -6.18 10.99 13.47
C PRO A 17 -6.57 12.40 13.01
N LYS A 18 -6.24 13.39 13.84
CA LYS A 18 -6.36 14.82 13.60
C LYS A 18 -5.08 15.37 12.93
N ASN A 19 -5.27 16.19 11.89
CA ASN A 19 -4.34 17.15 11.26
C ASN A 19 -2.93 16.65 10.88
N LEU A 20 -2.65 16.58 9.57
CA LEU A 20 -1.28 16.54 9.05
C LEU A 20 -1.00 17.78 8.19
N ASN A 21 -0.02 18.58 8.63
CA ASN A 21 0.54 19.72 7.91
C ASN A 21 1.47 19.21 6.80
N TYR A 22 1.34 19.73 5.58
CA TYR A 22 1.99 19.23 4.37
C TYR A 22 3.26 20.03 4.06
N SER A 23 4.38 19.67 4.70
CA SER A 23 5.73 20.10 4.30
C SER A 23 6.34 19.11 3.30
N LYS A 24 7.26 19.59 2.46
CA LYS A 24 8.05 18.87 1.44
C LYS A 24 9.00 17.79 2.03
N GLU A 25 8.71 17.28 3.22
CA GLU A 25 9.33 16.09 3.78
C GLU A 25 8.77 14.86 3.08
N LYS A 26 9.65 13.89 2.79
CA LYS A 26 9.28 12.57 2.27
C LYS A 26 8.19 12.04 3.19
N VAL A 27 6.92 12.08 2.76
CA VAL A 27 5.80 11.60 3.59
C VAL A 27 6.20 10.20 4.05
N PRO A 28 6.32 9.95 5.37
CA PRO A 28 6.79 8.66 5.86
C PRO A 28 5.80 7.61 5.39
N LEU A 29 6.18 6.90 4.33
CA LEU A 29 5.41 5.80 3.79
C LEU A 29 5.74 4.56 4.61
N PRO A 30 4.79 3.62 4.74
CA PRO A 30 5.04 2.41 5.50
C PRO A 30 6.06 1.47 4.84
N PHE A 31 6.43 1.73 3.58
CA PHE A 31 7.47 0.97 2.88
C PHE A 31 8.88 1.33 3.36
N SER A 32 9.74 0.32 3.48
CA SER A 32 11.16 0.50 3.82
C SER A 32 11.92 1.26 2.72
N ASN A 33 13.01 1.93 3.10
CA ASN A 33 13.90 2.54 2.11
C ASN A 33 14.52 1.48 1.19
N GLU A 34 14.87 0.30 1.72
CA GLU A 34 15.38 -0.83 0.94
C GLU A 34 14.44 -1.22 -0.21
N LEU A 35 13.14 -1.27 0.06
CA LEU A 35 12.12 -1.56 -0.95
C LEU A 35 11.99 -0.42 -1.98
N PHE A 36 12.26 0.83 -1.60
CA PHE A 36 12.24 1.97 -2.52
C PHE A 36 13.50 2.07 -3.39
N ASP A 37 14.63 1.60 -2.87
CA ASP A 37 15.94 1.63 -3.49
C ASP A 37 16.15 0.44 -4.44
N GLU A 38 15.27 -0.57 -4.39
CA GLU A 38 15.27 -1.69 -5.32
C GLU A 38 15.08 -1.21 -6.78
N PRO A 39 15.91 -1.69 -7.74
CA PRO A 39 15.74 -1.38 -9.15
C PRO A 39 14.32 -1.72 -9.62
N LEU A 40 13.66 -0.79 -10.31
CA LEU A 40 12.32 -1.05 -10.84
C LEU A 40 12.43 -2.05 -11.99
N SER A 41 11.93 -3.28 -11.78
CA SER A 41 11.87 -4.33 -12.79
C SER A 41 10.42 -4.80 -12.98
N GLY A 42 9.92 -4.73 -14.23
CA GLY A 42 8.58 -5.18 -14.58
C GLY A 42 7.73 -4.17 -15.37
N ASN A 43 6.44 -4.45 -15.48
CA ASN A 43 5.46 -3.65 -16.21
C ASN A 43 4.72 -2.65 -15.30
N THR A 44 5.03 -1.37 -15.48
CA THR A 44 4.45 -0.24 -14.75
C THR A 44 3.13 0.28 -15.32
N ARG A 45 2.62 -0.30 -16.41
CA ARG A 45 1.31 0.11 -16.98
C ARG A 45 0.23 0.05 -15.91
N ALA A 46 -0.66 1.04 -15.95
CA ALA A 46 -1.78 1.14 -15.04
C ALA A 46 -2.57 -0.17 -14.95
N LEU A 47 -2.91 -0.55 -13.73
CA LEU A 47 -3.78 -1.69 -13.47
C LEU A 47 -5.22 -1.31 -13.79
N LYS A 48 -5.95 -2.23 -14.42
CA LYS A 48 -7.38 -2.09 -14.69
C LYS A 48 -8.17 -2.64 -13.50
N ILE A 49 -8.00 -2.01 -12.34
CA ILE A 49 -8.70 -2.35 -11.10
C ILE A 49 -9.39 -1.10 -10.54
N GLN A 50 -10.56 -1.28 -9.94
CA GLN A 50 -11.26 -0.20 -9.26
C GLN A 50 -10.46 0.25 -8.03
N SER A 51 -10.44 1.54 -7.76
CA SER A 51 -9.84 2.04 -6.53
C SER A 51 -10.64 1.66 -5.30
N HIS A 52 -9.93 1.35 -4.21
CA HIS A 52 -10.52 1.03 -2.92
C HIS A 52 -10.60 2.27 -2.03
N GLU A 53 -11.80 2.62 -1.60
CA GLU A 53 -12.07 3.78 -0.74
C GLU A 53 -12.20 3.43 0.76
N GLY A 54 -12.13 2.14 1.11
CA GLY A 54 -12.32 1.63 2.48
C GLY A 54 -13.75 1.19 2.79
N LEU A 55 -14.62 1.07 1.77
CA LEU A 55 -16.02 0.67 1.93
C LEU A 55 -16.25 -0.83 1.74
N THR A 56 -15.41 -1.49 0.95
CA THR A 56 -15.46 -2.94 0.69
C THR A 56 -14.44 -3.64 1.58
N ASP A 57 -14.39 -4.97 1.53
CA ASP A 57 -13.34 -5.72 2.21
C ASP A 57 -11.97 -5.44 1.55
N LEU A 58 -10.94 -5.19 2.37
CA LEU A 58 -9.58 -4.90 1.89
C LEU A 58 -8.87 -6.16 1.40
N TYR A 59 -9.22 -7.34 1.93
CA TYR A 59 -8.74 -8.64 1.46
C TYR A 59 -9.24 -8.91 0.05
N ASP A 60 -10.54 -8.68 -0.21
CA ASP A 60 -11.09 -8.83 -1.56
C ASP A 60 -10.41 -7.90 -2.58
N HIS A 61 -10.12 -6.65 -2.17
CA HIS A 61 -9.39 -5.71 -3.01
C HIS A 61 -7.94 -6.15 -3.24
N LEU A 62 -7.28 -6.71 -2.22
CA LEU A 62 -5.93 -7.23 -2.32
C LEU A 62 -5.84 -8.44 -3.25
N ASP A 63 -6.80 -9.36 -3.18
CA ASP A 63 -6.89 -10.51 -4.08
C ASP A 63 -7.09 -10.05 -5.53
N GLY A 64 -7.98 -9.09 -5.76
CA GLY A 64 -8.18 -8.47 -7.07
C GLY A 64 -6.91 -7.78 -7.58
N PHE A 65 -6.15 -7.13 -6.70
CA PHE A 65 -4.87 -6.52 -7.04
C PHE A 65 -3.81 -7.56 -7.42
N ILE A 66 -3.67 -8.63 -6.63
CA ILE A 66 -2.74 -9.75 -6.88
C ILE A 66 -3.03 -10.35 -8.25
N TYR A 67 -4.31 -10.63 -8.54
CA TYR A 67 -4.73 -11.13 -9.85
C TYR A 67 -4.38 -10.17 -11.00
N ALA A 68 -4.59 -8.85 -10.81
CA ALA A 68 -4.33 -7.85 -11.85
C ALA A 68 -2.82 -7.65 -12.14
N ILE A 69 -1.97 -7.92 -11.16
CA ILE A 69 -0.51 -7.75 -11.25
C ILE A 69 0.23 -9.06 -11.57
N GLU A 70 -0.45 -10.20 -11.46
CA GLU A 70 0.08 -11.53 -11.79
C GLU A 70 0.62 -11.56 -13.23
N GLY A 71 1.74 -12.28 -13.42
CA GLY A 71 2.37 -12.44 -14.74
C GLY A 71 3.09 -11.20 -15.28
N ARG A 72 3.11 -10.06 -14.56
CA ARG A 72 3.83 -8.85 -15.00
C ARG A 72 5.34 -8.85 -14.73
N GLY A 73 5.83 -9.85 -13.99
CA GLY A 73 7.22 -9.92 -13.57
C GLY A 73 7.64 -8.75 -12.68
N ASN A 74 6.69 -8.13 -11.98
CA ASN A 74 6.94 -6.98 -11.11
C ASN A 74 7.62 -7.47 -9.83
N ASN A 75 8.68 -6.80 -9.41
CA ASN A 75 9.23 -6.97 -8.07
C ASN A 75 8.36 -6.27 -7.01
N ASP A 76 8.68 -6.53 -5.75
CA ASP A 76 7.88 -6.06 -4.62
C ASP A 76 7.83 -4.54 -4.54
N ALA A 77 8.91 -3.86 -4.91
CA ALA A 77 8.94 -2.40 -5.03
C ALA A 77 7.86 -1.87 -5.98
N ILE A 78 7.72 -2.45 -7.17
CA ILE A 78 6.68 -2.05 -8.14
C ILE A 78 5.30 -2.44 -7.62
N LYS A 79 5.11 -3.63 -7.05
CA LYS A 79 3.82 -4.07 -6.50
C LYS A 79 3.33 -3.11 -5.41
N CYS A 80 4.18 -2.78 -4.45
CA CYS A 80 3.89 -1.84 -3.37
C CYS A 80 3.53 -0.43 -3.90
N ARG A 81 4.28 0.09 -4.86
CA ARG A 81 3.96 1.38 -5.51
C ARG A 81 2.63 1.32 -6.25
N GLN A 82 2.36 0.25 -7.00
CA GLN A 82 1.11 0.10 -7.74
C GLN A 82 -0.08 -0.06 -6.80
N PHE A 83 0.04 -0.86 -5.74
CA PHE A 83 -1.01 -1.04 -4.73
C PHE A 83 -1.42 0.29 -4.11
N LEU A 84 -0.45 1.12 -3.73
CA LEU A 84 -0.72 2.46 -3.20
C LEU A 84 -1.57 3.32 -4.14
N THR A 85 -1.41 3.18 -5.47
CA THR A 85 -2.20 3.96 -6.43
C THR A 85 -3.67 3.52 -6.52
N THR A 86 -3.97 2.31 -6.05
CA THR A 86 -5.35 1.78 -5.97
C THR A 86 -6.09 2.23 -4.73
N LEU A 87 -5.41 2.77 -3.71
CA LEU A 87 -6.04 3.24 -2.49
C LEU A 87 -6.49 4.70 -2.62
N ARG A 88 -7.71 5.00 -2.19
CA ARG A 88 -8.29 6.35 -2.17
C ARG A 88 -8.99 6.62 -0.85
N GLY A 89 -9.31 7.89 -0.61
CA GLY A 89 -10.12 8.31 0.55
C GLY A 89 -9.61 7.75 1.88
N SER A 90 -10.50 7.03 2.60
CA SER A 90 -10.20 6.51 3.93
C SER A 90 -9.14 5.41 3.93
N ALA A 91 -9.09 4.58 2.88
CA ALA A 91 -8.07 3.54 2.75
C ALA A 91 -6.66 4.12 2.58
N GLN A 92 -6.52 5.19 1.79
CA GLN A 92 -5.24 5.88 1.65
C GLN A 92 -4.83 6.55 2.97
N ALA A 93 -5.79 7.10 3.72
CA ALA A 93 -5.54 7.70 5.03
C ALA A 93 -5.12 6.66 6.09
N TRP A 94 -5.72 5.46 6.06
CA TRP A 94 -5.31 4.33 6.88
C TRP A 94 -3.87 3.89 6.53
N PHE A 95 -3.58 3.74 5.24
CA PHE A 95 -2.26 3.26 4.80
C PHE A 95 -1.12 4.17 5.28
N LYS A 96 -1.35 5.49 5.33
CA LYS A 96 -0.40 6.48 5.86
C LYS A 96 -0.19 6.42 7.38
N GLN A 97 -1.04 5.71 8.12
CA GLN A 97 -0.91 5.54 9.58
C GLN A 97 -0.08 4.31 9.95
N ILE A 98 0.19 3.41 9.01
CA ILE A 98 1.10 2.29 9.21
C ILE A 98 2.50 2.85 9.50
N ALA A 99 3.22 2.21 10.44
CA ALA A 99 4.54 2.65 10.85
C ALA A 99 5.49 2.76 9.65
N ALA A 100 6.22 3.88 9.57
CA ALA A 100 7.16 4.11 8.48
C ALA A 100 8.20 2.98 8.40
N GLY A 101 8.45 2.48 7.20
CA GLY A 101 9.41 1.41 6.97
C GLY A 101 9.04 0.02 7.51
N SER A 102 7.82 -0.19 8.02
CA SER A 102 7.41 -1.50 8.54
C SER A 102 7.12 -2.54 7.46
N ILE A 103 6.85 -2.12 6.22
CA ILE A 103 6.58 -2.98 5.06
C ILE A 103 7.87 -3.12 4.25
N THR A 104 8.45 -4.31 4.27
CA THR A 104 9.72 -4.62 3.57
C THR A 104 9.53 -5.43 2.30
N SER A 105 8.33 -5.95 2.06
CA SER A 105 7.96 -6.77 0.90
C SER A 105 6.47 -6.59 0.62
N PHE A 106 6.02 -7.04 -0.56
CA PHE A 106 4.59 -7.08 -0.88
C PHE A 106 3.88 -8.24 -0.18
#